data_AF-A0A948W6S3-F1
#
_entry.id   AF-A0A948W6S3-F1
#
_cell.length_a   1.000
_cell.length_b   1.000
_cell.length_c   1.000
_cell.angle_alpha   90.00
_cell.angle_beta   90.00
_cell.angle_gamma   90.00
#
_symmetry.space_group_name_H-M   'P 1'
#
loop_
_entity.id
_entity.type
_entity.pdbx_description
1 polymer ?
#
loop_
_entity_poly.entity_id
_entity_poly.type
_entity_poly.pdbx_seq_one_letter_code
_entity_poly.pdbx_strand_id
1 'polypeptide(L)'
;MMRSFITLAAAAVLLGVLPLKALELAVNPEVPAEGEPASITVTWNEAPVAGATVKALYRPNSEVSVENELGTTDSFGRIAWQPRDAGLVSLTAAGAGETVHRDVSVRFSGVPWRGLMVLLLAGLILFGGNAMFIIKTLQAKE
;
A
#
# COMPACT_ATOMS: atom_id res chain seq x y z
N MET A 1 -65.25 17.67 -12.48
CA MET A 1 -65.20 17.94 -11.02
C MET A 1 -65.12 16.59 -10.29
N MET A 2 -64.38 16.54 -9.17
CA MET A 2 -64.16 15.43 -8.22
C MET A 2 -62.85 14.62 -8.46
N ARG A 3 -61.70 15.10 -7.95
CA ARG A 3 -61.05 14.87 -6.61
C ARG A 3 -60.52 13.43 -6.47
N SER A 4 -59.23 13.19 -6.71
CA SER A 4 -58.10 13.22 -5.75
C SER A 4 -58.19 12.24 -4.58
N PHE A 5 -57.05 11.59 -4.33
CA PHE A 5 -56.60 10.80 -3.16
C PHE A 5 -56.66 9.27 -3.30
N ILE A 6 -55.60 8.62 -2.77
CA ILE A 6 -55.31 7.18 -2.65
C ILE A 6 -54.49 6.66 -3.84
N THR A 7 -53.22 6.23 -3.75
CA THR A 7 -52.34 6.00 -2.60
C THR A 7 -50.88 6.04 -3.05
N LEU A 8 -50.11 6.84 -2.34
CA LEU A 8 -48.66 6.92 -2.30
C LEU A 8 -48.13 5.63 -1.64
N ALA A 9 -48.05 4.50 -2.37
CA ALA A 9 -47.61 3.23 -1.78
C ALA A 9 -46.80 2.35 -2.75
N ALA A 10 -46.16 2.94 -3.76
CA ALA A 10 -45.40 2.21 -4.76
C ALA A 10 -43.91 2.61 -4.86
N ALA A 11 -43.38 3.37 -3.89
CA ALA A 11 -42.03 3.95 -3.98
C ALA A 11 -41.01 3.42 -2.94
N ALA A 12 -41.39 2.49 -2.05
CA ALA A 12 -40.52 2.07 -0.94
C ALA A 12 -39.97 0.64 -1.03
N VAL A 13 -40.24 -0.12 -2.09
CA VAL A 13 -39.91 -1.58 -2.16
C VAL A 13 -38.70 -1.89 -3.05
N LEU A 14 -38.09 -0.91 -3.72
CA LEU A 14 -36.97 -1.13 -4.64
C LEU A 14 -35.61 -0.57 -4.19
N LEU A 15 -35.41 -0.38 -2.89
CA LEU A 15 -34.07 -0.22 -2.29
C LEU A 15 -33.75 -1.47 -1.46
N GLY A 16 -33.83 -2.63 -2.11
CA GLY A 16 -33.23 -3.86 -1.61
C GLY A 16 -31.72 -3.70 -1.63
N VAL A 17 -31.16 -3.01 -0.63
CA VAL A 17 -29.75 -3.11 -0.28
C VAL A 17 -29.57 -4.51 0.27
N LEU A 18 -29.40 -5.49 -0.63
CA LEU A 18 -28.86 -6.78 -0.24
C LEU A 18 -27.52 -6.47 0.44
N PRO A 19 -27.24 -6.99 1.64
CA PRO A 19 -25.91 -6.90 2.18
C PRO A 19 -25.01 -7.60 1.16
N LEU A 20 -24.20 -6.81 0.44
CA LEU A 20 -23.17 -7.38 -0.43
C LEU A 20 -22.28 -8.20 0.48
N LYS A 21 -22.36 -9.51 0.35
CA LYS A 21 -21.39 -10.41 0.94
C LYS A 21 -20.09 -10.13 0.20
N ALA A 22 -19.17 -9.45 0.87
CA ALA A 22 -17.92 -9.03 0.28
C ALA A 22 -16.75 -9.66 1.04
N LEU A 23 -15.74 -10.06 0.28
CA LEU A 23 -14.46 -10.43 0.84
C LEU A 23 -13.75 -9.15 1.27
N GLU A 24 -13.31 -9.11 2.52
CA GLU A 24 -12.60 -7.97 3.09
C GLU A 24 -11.16 -8.36 3.40
N LEU A 25 -10.24 -7.44 3.11
CA LEU A 25 -8.83 -7.58 3.41
C LEU A 25 -8.42 -6.47 4.38
N ALA A 26 -7.99 -6.84 5.59
CA ALA A 26 -7.50 -5.92 6.60
C ALA A 26 -5.99 -6.12 6.83
N VAL A 27 -5.27 -5.02 7.09
CA VAL A 27 -3.83 -5.05 7.38
C VAL A 27 -3.57 -4.36 8.70
N ASN A 28 -2.77 -4.99 9.56
CA ASN A 28 -2.37 -4.47 10.86
C ASN A 28 -0.84 -4.57 11.03
N PRO A 29 -0.13 -3.45 11.23
CA PRO A 29 -0.65 -2.08 11.32
C PRO A 29 -1.17 -1.56 9.96
N GLU A 30 -2.07 -0.57 10.00
CA GLU A 30 -2.70 0.00 8.79
C GLU A 30 -1.67 0.58 7.80
N VAL A 31 -0.56 1.11 8.34
CA VAL A 31 0.59 1.61 7.59
C VAL A 31 1.86 0.85 8.03
N PRO A 32 2.12 -0.34 7.48
CA PRO A 32 3.27 -1.15 7.86
C PRO A 32 4.58 -0.55 7.33
N ALA A 33 5.69 -0.85 8.00
CA ALA A 33 7.01 -0.44 7.55
C ALA A 33 7.72 -1.55 6.79
N GLU A 34 8.59 -1.14 5.87
CA GLU A 34 9.57 -2.01 5.23
C GLU A 34 10.40 -2.77 6.26
N GLY A 35 10.45 -4.10 6.13
CA GLY A 35 11.21 -4.98 7.02
C GLY A 35 10.57 -5.21 8.40
N GLU A 36 9.44 -4.57 8.72
CA GLU A 36 8.71 -4.81 9.98
C GLU A 36 7.62 -5.88 9.79
N PRO A 37 7.36 -6.72 10.81
CA PRO A 37 6.28 -7.70 10.73
C PRO A 37 4.91 -7.02 10.73
N ALA A 38 4.06 -7.42 9.79
CA ALA A 38 2.68 -7.03 9.66
C ALA A 38 1.79 -8.29 9.58
N SER A 39 0.50 -8.12 9.83
CA SER A 39 -0.50 -9.18 9.72
C SER A 39 -1.57 -8.76 8.74
N ILE A 40 -1.93 -9.68 7.85
CA ILE A 40 -3.05 -9.51 6.92
C ILE A 40 -4.16 -10.45 7.39
N THR A 41 -5.38 -9.94 7.48
CA THR A 41 -6.58 -10.71 7.85
C THR A 41 -7.56 -10.69 6.69
N VAL A 42 -8.05 -11.86 6.32
CA VAL A 42 -9.05 -12.06 5.26
C VAL A 42 -10.36 -12.51 5.90
N THR A 43 -11.41 -11.72 5.73
CA THR A 43 -12.74 -12.00 6.28
C THR A 43 -13.81 -12.01 5.19
N TRP A 44 -14.81 -12.87 5.35
CA TRP A 44 -15.99 -12.95 4.49
C TRP A 44 -17.22 -12.86 5.37
N ASN A 45 -17.99 -11.77 5.25
CA ASN A 45 -19.08 -11.46 6.18
C ASN A 45 -18.65 -11.54 7.65
N GLU A 46 -17.54 -10.87 7.98
CA GLU A 46 -16.95 -10.84 9.34
C GLU A 46 -16.41 -12.20 9.85
N ALA A 47 -16.59 -13.30 9.10
CA ALA A 47 -16.03 -14.60 9.43
C ALA A 47 -14.63 -14.78 8.80
N PRO A 48 -13.66 -15.36 9.52
CA PRO A 48 -12.33 -15.60 8.97
C PRO A 48 -12.36 -16.61 7.83
N VAL A 49 -11.60 -16.35 6.76
CA VAL A 49 -11.47 -17.26 5.62
C VAL A 49 -10.14 -17.99 5.69
N ALA A 50 -10.18 -19.29 6.02
CA ALA A 50 -9.00 -20.14 6.01
C ALA A 50 -8.62 -20.59 4.58
N GLY A 51 -7.32 -20.69 4.29
CA GLY A 51 -6.82 -21.14 2.99
C GLY A 51 -6.94 -20.12 1.86
N ALA A 52 -7.27 -18.86 2.15
CA ALA A 52 -7.29 -17.80 1.14
C ALA A 52 -5.87 -17.51 0.65
N THR A 53 -5.68 -17.46 -0.67
CA THR A 53 -4.36 -17.16 -1.26
C THR A 53 -4.15 -15.66 -1.30
N VAL A 54 -3.03 -15.19 -0.75
CA VAL A 54 -2.70 -13.76 -0.69
C VAL A 54 -1.42 -13.49 -1.49
N LYS A 55 -1.49 -12.47 -2.34
CA LYS A 55 -0.38 -12.00 -3.18
C LYS A 55 -0.13 -10.51 -2.94
N ALA A 56 1.14 -10.13 -2.95
CA ALA A 56 1.58 -8.75 -2.86
C ALA A 56 2.28 -8.33 -4.15
N LEU A 57 1.77 -7.30 -4.81
CA LEU A 57 2.41 -6.69 -5.97
C LEU A 57 3.09 -5.39 -5.54
N TYR A 58 4.41 -5.38 -5.58
CA TYR A 58 5.21 -4.20 -5.25
C TYR A 58 5.42 -3.34 -6.50
N ARG A 59 5.15 -2.04 -6.37
CA ARG A 59 5.48 -1.02 -7.38
C ARG A 59 6.44 0.02 -6.81
N PRO A 60 7.73 -0.32 -6.61
CA PRO A 60 8.71 0.62 -6.09
C PRO A 60 9.12 1.61 -7.18
N ASN A 61 8.38 2.72 -7.33
CA ASN A 61 8.77 3.88 -8.15
C ASN A 61 9.26 3.56 -9.59
N SER A 62 8.85 2.44 -10.20
CA SER A 62 9.29 2.01 -11.54
C SER A 62 8.23 1.21 -12.30
N GLU A 63 8.44 1.05 -13.61
CA GLU A 63 7.61 0.26 -14.53
C GLU A 63 7.65 -1.26 -14.22
N VAL A 64 8.63 -1.71 -13.44
CA VAL A 64 8.82 -3.12 -13.10
C VAL A 64 8.05 -3.44 -11.82
N SER A 65 6.99 -4.24 -11.96
CA SER A 65 6.23 -4.76 -10.82
C SER A 65 6.85 -6.07 -10.34
N VAL A 66 7.03 -6.22 -9.03
CA VAL A 66 7.52 -7.46 -8.41
C VAL A 66 6.36 -8.13 -7.68
N GLU A 67 5.95 -9.30 -8.16
CA GLU A 67 4.92 -10.12 -7.51
C GLU A 67 5.57 -11.02 -6.47
N ASN A 68 5.00 -11.04 -5.26
CA ASN A 68 5.41 -11.90 -4.17
C ASN A 68 4.19 -12.68 -3.65
N GLU A 69 4.26 -14.01 -3.75
CA GLU A 69 3.23 -14.88 -3.21
C GLU A 69 3.47 -15.06 -1.71
N LEU A 70 2.55 -14.54 -0.89
CA LEU A 70 2.68 -14.59 0.57
C LEU A 70 2.28 -15.96 1.12
N GLY A 71 1.43 -16.69 0.38
CA GLY A 71 0.95 -18.01 0.74
C GLY A 71 -0.56 -18.02 1.02
N THR A 72 -0.96 -18.92 1.92
CA THR A 72 -2.36 -19.11 2.31
C THR A 72 -2.63 -18.70 3.75
N THR A 73 -3.85 -18.23 4.04
CA THR A 73 -4.26 -17.86 5.40
C THR A 73 -4.43 -19.08 6.32
N ASP A 74 -4.18 -18.87 7.61
CA ASP A 74 -4.38 -19.85 8.68
C ASP A 74 -5.88 -20.08 9.01
N SER A 75 -6.17 -20.91 10.02
CA SER A 75 -7.53 -21.19 10.48
C SER A 75 -8.29 -19.97 11.02
N PHE A 76 -7.58 -18.88 11.31
CA PHE A 76 -8.14 -17.60 11.76
C PHE A 76 -8.19 -16.56 10.63
N GLY A 77 -7.94 -16.96 9.38
CA GLY A 77 -7.94 -16.08 8.23
C GLY A 77 -6.78 -15.10 8.21
N ARG A 78 -5.70 -15.39 8.94
CA ARG A 78 -4.54 -14.51 9.07
C ARG A 78 -3.35 -15.04 8.30
N ILE A 79 -2.50 -14.12 7.84
CA ILE A 79 -1.20 -14.44 7.29
C ILE A 79 -0.17 -13.42 7.77
N ALA A 80 1.00 -13.92 8.18
CA ALA A 80 2.13 -13.09 8.54
C ALA A 80 2.76 -12.53 7.26
N TRP A 81 3.01 -11.24 7.24
CA TRP A 81 3.59 -10.54 6.11
C TRP A 81 4.72 -9.64 6.60
N GLN A 82 5.86 -9.67 5.91
CA GLN A 82 6.95 -8.74 6.16
C GLN A 82 7.22 -8.00 4.83
N PRO A 83 6.82 -6.72 4.72
CA PRO A 83 7.02 -5.96 3.49
C PRO A 83 8.51 -5.86 3.14
N ARG A 84 8.89 -6.21 1.91
CA ARG A 84 10.30 -6.19 1.48
C ARG A 84 10.77 -4.83 1.01
N ASP A 85 9.87 -4.09 0.35
CA ASP A 85 10.16 -2.78 -0.23
C ASP A 85 9.11 -1.78 0.27
N ALA A 86 9.54 -0.54 0.55
CA ALA A 86 8.66 0.58 0.82
C ALA A 86 8.00 1.12 -0.46
N GLY A 87 6.81 1.70 -0.31
CA GLY A 87 6.03 2.25 -1.42
C GLY A 87 4.59 1.74 -1.44
N LEU A 88 3.92 1.88 -2.59
CA LEU A 88 2.56 1.38 -2.77
C LEU A 88 2.59 -0.11 -3.11
N VAL A 89 1.89 -0.91 -2.32
CA VAL A 89 1.76 -2.35 -2.51
C VAL A 89 0.30 -2.70 -2.73
N SER A 90 -0.01 -3.33 -3.86
CA SER A 90 -1.35 -3.84 -4.13
C SER A 90 -1.45 -5.27 -3.61
N LEU A 91 -2.22 -5.47 -2.56
CA LEU A 91 -2.53 -6.78 -2.03
C LEU A 91 -3.76 -7.35 -2.74
N THR A 92 -3.66 -8.61 -3.16
CA THR A 92 -4.77 -9.36 -3.76
C THR A 92 -5.00 -10.60 -2.93
N ALA A 93 -6.22 -10.80 -2.44
CA ALA A 93 -6.62 -12.02 -1.76
C ALA A 93 -7.72 -12.73 -2.55
N ALA A 94 -7.55 -14.04 -2.74
CA ALA A 94 -8.51 -14.91 -3.38
C ALA A 94 -9.00 -15.96 -2.38
N GLY A 95 -10.30 -15.97 -2.10
CA GLY A 95 -10.91 -16.85 -1.10
C GLY A 95 -12.43 -16.84 -1.21
N ALA A 96 -13.09 -17.93 -0.78
CA ALA A 96 -14.54 -18.06 -0.84
C ALA A 96 -15.18 -17.85 -2.24
N GLY A 97 -14.40 -18.03 -3.32
CA GLY A 97 -14.85 -17.83 -4.70
C GLY A 97 -14.82 -16.37 -5.18
N GLU A 98 -14.30 -15.45 -4.37
CA GLU A 98 -14.16 -14.02 -4.69
C GLU A 98 -12.69 -13.58 -4.63
N THR A 99 -12.38 -12.51 -5.34
CA THR A 99 -11.08 -11.84 -5.31
C THR A 99 -11.24 -10.40 -4.85
N VAL A 100 -10.50 -10.02 -3.80
CA VAL A 100 -10.46 -8.64 -3.29
C VAL A 100 -9.09 -8.03 -3.52
N HIS A 101 -9.08 -6.75 -3.90
CA HIS A 101 -7.87 -5.96 -4.05
C HIS A 101 -7.86 -4.84 -2.99
N ARG A 102 -6.72 -4.64 -2.34
CA ARG A 102 -6.50 -3.51 -1.44
C ARG A 102 -5.10 -2.96 -1.62
N ASP A 103 -5.03 -1.66 -1.85
CA ASP A 103 -3.76 -0.95 -1.87
C ASP A 103 -3.33 -0.57 -0.45
N VAL A 104 -2.06 -0.80 -0.15
CA VAL A 104 -1.45 -0.54 1.14
C VAL A 104 -0.21 0.30 0.93
N SER A 105 -0.12 1.40 1.69
CA SER A 105 1.08 2.23 1.73
C SER A 105 2.06 1.65 2.75
N VAL A 106 3.23 1.24 2.26
CA VAL A 106 4.34 0.76 3.11
C VAL A 106 5.32 1.90 3.33
N ARG A 107 5.55 2.25 4.59
CA ARG A 107 6.50 3.31 4.96
C ARG A 107 7.95 2.80 4.94
N PHE A 108 8.89 3.70 4.67
CA PHE A 108 10.31 3.43 4.89
C PHE A 108 10.57 3.27 6.39
N SER A 109 11.34 2.26 6.77
CA SER A 109 11.72 2.03 8.17
C SER A 109 12.73 3.05 8.70
N GLY A 110 13.44 3.76 7.82
CA GLY A 110 14.41 4.77 8.20
C GLY A 110 14.86 5.69 7.07
N VAL A 111 15.79 6.59 7.39
CA VAL A 111 16.39 7.51 6.41
C VAL A 111 17.29 6.72 5.44
N PRO A 112 17.15 6.88 4.12
CA PRO A 112 17.95 6.17 3.14
C PRO A 112 19.40 6.69 3.16
N TRP A 113 20.24 6.10 4.02
CA TRP A 113 21.62 6.54 4.22
C TRP A 113 22.45 6.52 2.94
N ARG A 114 22.17 5.58 2.03
CA ARG A 114 22.79 5.52 0.70
C ARG A 114 22.49 6.78 -0.12
N GLY A 115 21.25 7.23 -0.14
CA GLY A 115 20.85 8.47 -0.82
C GLY A 115 21.50 9.69 -0.19
N LEU A 116 21.57 9.73 1.16
CA LEU A 116 22.24 10.81 1.88
C LEU A 116 23.74 10.87 1.57
N MET A 117 24.43 9.73 1.51
CA MET A 117 25.85 9.66 1.16
C MET A 117 26.09 10.16 -0.28
N VAL A 118 25.23 9.77 -1.23
CA VAL A 118 25.29 10.26 -2.61
C VAL A 118 25.10 11.78 -2.65
N LEU A 119 24.11 12.32 -1.93
CA LEU A 119 23.87 13.76 -1.86
C LEU A 119 25.09 14.52 -1.29
N LEU A 120 25.68 14.02 -0.20
CA LEU A 120 26.85 14.64 0.43
C LEU A 120 28.07 14.60 -0.48
N LEU A 121 28.34 13.47 -1.13
CA LEU A 121 29.46 13.34 -2.08
C LEU A 121 29.26 14.23 -3.30
N ALA A 122 28.04 14.28 -3.86
CA ALA A 122 27.71 15.17 -4.97
C ALA A 122 27.91 16.64 -4.56
N GLY A 123 27.46 17.02 -3.36
CA GLY A 123 27.70 18.34 -2.79
C GLY A 123 29.19 18.65 -2.65
N LEU A 124 29.99 17.72 -2.12
CA LEU A 124 31.44 17.90 -1.97
C LEU A 124 32.13 18.10 -3.33
N ILE A 125 31.74 17.34 -4.36
CA ILE A 125 32.31 17.48 -5.70
C ILE A 125 31.91 18.83 -6.31
N LEU A 126 30.63 19.20 -6.23
CA LEU A 126 30.09 20.43 -6.82
C LEU A 126 30.65 21.68 -6.14
N PHE A 127 30.62 21.74 -4.80
CA PHE A 127 31.06 22.89 -4.03
C PHE A 127 32.56 22.90 -3.77
N GLY A 128 33.19 21.73 -3.59
CA GLY A 128 34.64 21.62 -3.38
C GLY A 128 35.45 22.04 -4.60
N GLY A 129 35.00 21.68 -5.81
CA GLY A 129 35.61 22.15 -7.05
C GLY A 129 35.56 23.68 -7.19
N ASN A 130 34.39 24.26 -6.89
CA ASN A 130 34.19 25.71 -6.93
C ASN A 130 35.05 26.46 -5.89
N ALA A 131 35.12 25.94 -4.66
CA ALA A 131 35.92 26.53 -3.59
C ALA A 131 37.42 26.53 -3.94
N MET A 132 37.95 25.41 -4.46
CA MET A 132 39.36 25.33 -4.89
C MET A 132 39.68 26.28 -6.04
N PHE A 133 38.76 26.46 -6.99
CA PHE A 133 38.93 27.40 -8.09
C PHE A 133 39.03 28.86 -7.59
N ILE A 134 38.16 29.26 -6.66
CA ILE A 134 38.18 30.60 -6.05
C ILE A 134 39.48 30.83 -5.27
N ILE A 135 39.92 29.85 -4.46
CA ILE A 135 41.17 29.96 -3.70
C ILE A 135 42.36 30.14 -4.64
N LYS A 136 42.46 29.32 -5.70
CA LYS A 136 43.56 29.43 -6.67
C LYS A 136 43.57 30.76 -7.42
N THR A 137 42.40 31.29 -7.78
CA THR A 137 42.31 32.59 -8.48
C THR A 137 42.63 33.78 -7.58
N LEU A 138 42.34 33.70 -6.27
CA LEU A 138 42.75 34.70 -5.30
C LEU A 138 44.27 34.67 -5.06
N GLN A 139 44.86 33.48 -4.90
CA GLN A 139 46.31 33.33 -4.72
C GLN A 139 47.13 33.74 -5.96
N ALA A 140 46.58 33.59 -7.16
CA ALA A 140 47.25 34.00 -8.39
C ALA A 140 47.26 35.53 -8.62
N LYS A 141 46.57 36.30 -7.79
CA LYS A 141 46.55 37.77 -7.85
C LYS A 141 47.54 38.45 -6.90
N GLU A 142 48.16 37.70 -5.99
CA GLU A 142 49.29 38.15 -5.15
C GLU A 142 50.62 37.85 -5.84
#